data_AF-A0AAV2Q0K4-F1
#
_entry.id   AF-A0AAV2Q0K4-F1
#
_cell.length_a   1.000
_cell.length_b   1.000
_cell.length_c   1.000
_cell.angle_alpha   90.00
_cell.angle_beta   90.00
_cell.angle_gamma   90.00
#
_symmetry.space_group_name_H-M   'P 1'
#
loop_
_entity.id
_entity.type
_entity.pdbx_description
1 polymer ?
#
loop_
_entity_poly.entity_id
_entity_poly.type
_entity_poly.pdbx_seq_one_letter_code
_entity_poly.pdbx_strand_id
1 'polypeptide(L)'
;MLHQNGFHKANIKIFYANGQKKNAGSDFSHAVYPSSMKLGFRYHLRSVCAAPLCADSLVVYLTGPAMSDGTIMLWDEDKDGLLRSGEVYTPRELAKDLENCAARQVTLLVDGSYSAEVIKPFKKSKKHKNVQVFTSGDSEDYSWRTEFASHWTHYSHMHSCTTQVYQ
;
A
#
# COMPACT_ATOMS: atom_id res chain seq x y z
N MET A 1 -11.61 -9.97 -0.51
CA MET A 1 -11.27 -9.35 -1.80
C MET A 1 -10.09 -10.02 -2.50
N LEU A 2 -8.80 -9.79 -2.18
CA LEU A 2 -7.68 -10.32 -2.98
C LEU A 2 -7.73 -11.85 -3.19
N HIS A 3 -7.91 -12.60 -2.12
CA HIS A 3 -8.05 -14.06 -2.20
C HIS A 3 -9.25 -14.51 -3.03
N GLN A 4 -10.38 -13.80 -2.94
CA GLN A 4 -11.59 -14.10 -3.72
C GLN A 4 -11.40 -13.76 -5.22
N ASN A 5 -10.42 -12.91 -5.54
CA ASN A 5 -10.08 -12.47 -6.88
C ASN A 5 -8.82 -13.15 -7.44
N GLY A 6 -8.54 -14.38 -7.02
CA GLY A 6 -7.52 -15.24 -7.62
C GLY A 6 -6.10 -15.08 -7.08
N PHE A 7 -5.85 -14.19 -6.11
CA PHE A 7 -4.56 -14.13 -5.45
C PHE A 7 -4.38 -15.34 -4.52
N HIS A 8 -3.38 -16.17 -4.79
CA HIS A 8 -3.05 -17.31 -3.94
C HIS A 8 -2.67 -16.85 -2.53
N LYS A 9 -3.20 -17.51 -1.48
CA LYS A 9 -2.97 -17.11 -0.07
C LYS A 9 -1.49 -16.94 0.28
N ALA A 10 -0.64 -17.81 -0.24
CA ALA A 10 0.81 -17.76 0.00
C ALA A 10 1.47 -16.47 -0.52
N ASN A 11 0.86 -15.81 -1.50
CA ASN A 11 1.35 -14.58 -2.14
C ASN A 11 0.79 -13.31 -1.52
N ILE A 12 -0.15 -13.43 -0.56
CA ILE A 12 -0.70 -12.29 0.18
C ILE A 12 0.12 -12.11 1.45
N LYS A 13 0.88 -11.01 1.54
CA LYS A 13 1.65 -10.64 2.73
C LYS A 13 0.98 -9.45 3.41
N ILE A 14 0.78 -9.55 4.72
CA ILE A 14 0.05 -8.56 5.51
C ILE A 14 0.99 -8.00 6.58
N PHE A 15 1.21 -6.69 6.56
CA PHE A 15 1.93 -5.96 7.59
C PHE A 15 0.92 -5.10 8.34
N TYR A 16 0.60 -5.44 9.58
CA TYR A 16 -0.50 -4.80 10.31
C TYR A 16 -0.22 -4.75 11.81
N ALA A 17 -0.41 -3.56 12.39
CA ALA A 17 -0.14 -3.26 13.79
C ALA A 17 1.24 -3.82 14.23
N ASN A 18 1.47 -4.09 15.51
CA ASN A 18 2.66 -4.83 15.93
C ASN A 18 2.48 -6.37 15.81
N GLY A 19 1.98 -6.85 14.66
CA GLY A 19 1.72 -8.27 14.41
C GLY A 19 0.51 -8.82 15.17
N GLN A 20 -0.32 -7.95 15.74
CA GLN A 20 -1.48 -8.34 16.54
C GLN A 20 -2.63 -8.83 15.66
N LYS A 21 -2.99 -10.11 15.84
CA LYS A 21 -4.13 -10.74 15.13
C LYS A 21 -5.49 -10.47 15.80
N LYS A 22 -5.51 -10.04 17.06
CA LYS A 22 -6.74 -9.96 17.89
C LYS A 22 -7.80 -9.00 17.34
N ASN A 23 -7.39 -7.94 16.65
CA ASN A 23 -8.30 -6.94 16.07
C ASN A 23 -8.49 -7.11 14.56
N ALA A 24 -7.80 -8.06 13.93
CA ALA A 24 -7.98 -8.35 12.51
C ALA A 24 -9.27 -9.17 12.25
N GLY A 25 -9.93 -9.70 13.29
CA GLY A 25 -11.08 -10.59 13.13
C GLY A 25 -10.64 -12.04 13.06
N SER A 26 -11.49 -12.94 13.57
CA SER A 26 -11.20 -14.35 13.87
C SER A 26 -10.85 -15.24 12.67
N ASP A 27 -10.86 -14.71 11.43
CA ASP A 27 -10.70 -15.47 10.19
C ASP A 27 -9.35 -15.27 9.45
N PHE A 28 -8.39 -14.57 10.08
CA PHE A 28 -7.05 -14.43 9.49
C PHE A 28 -6.23 -15.72 9.61
N SER A 29 -6.50 -16.69 8.72
CA SER A 29 -5.59 -17.82 8.42
C SER A 29 -4.24 -17.40 7.81
N HIS A 30 -4.05 -16.10 7.56
CA HIS A 30 -2.84 -15.56 6.95
C HIS A 30 -1.80 -15.21 8.02
N ALA A 31 -0.52 -15.32 7.64
CA ALA A 31 0.57 -14.75 8.43
C ALA A 31 0.45 -13.22 8.43
N VAL A 32 0.46 -12.61 9.61
CA VAL A 32 0.47 -11.16 9.82
C VAL A 32 1.83 -10.80 10.41
N TYR A 33 2.54 -9.92 9.74
CA TYR A 33 3.82 -9.38 10.16
C TYR A 33 3.62 -8.03 10.86
N PRO A 34 4.49 -7.63 11.79
CA PRO A 34 4.46 -6.30 12.37
C PRO A 34 4.69 -5.21 11.31
N SER A 35 3.90 -4.14 11.36
CA SER A 35 4.12 -2.94 10.55
C SER A 35 5.35 -2.15 10.99
N SER A 36 5.90 -2.40 12.19
CA SER A 36 7.22 -1.88 12.58
C SER A 36 8.37 -2.54 11.79
N MET A 37 8.15 -3.67 11.11
CA MET A 37 9.14 -4.31 10.23
C MET A 37 9.31 -3.56 8.91
N LYS A 38 9.67 -2.27 8.98
CA LYS A 38 9.86 -1.41 7.81
C LYS A 38 10.79 -2.03 6.78
N LEU A 39 11.98 -2.47 7.22
CA LEU A 39 12.95 -3.10 6.33
C LEU A 39 12.43 -4.40 5.71
N GLY A 40 11.61 -5.16 6.46
CA GLY A 40 11.02 -6.41 6.00
C GLY A 40 10.07 -6.21 4.81
N PHE A 41 9.11 -5.29 4.93
CA PHE A 41 8.17 -5.06 3.83
C PHE A 41 8.86 -4.38 2.64
N ARG A 42 9.81 -3.46 2.87
CA ARG A 42 10.58 -2.80 1.80
C ARG A 42 11.43 -3.80 1.02
N TYR A 43 12.10 -4.71 1.73
CA TYR A 43 12.85 -5.79 1.10
C TYR A 43 11.93 -6.70 0.28
N HIS A 44 10.73 -7.01 0.80
CA HIS A 44 9.75 -7.83 0.09
C HIS A 44 9.29 -7.18 -1.22
N LEU A 45 8.88 -5.91 -1.20
CA LEU A 45 8.48 -5.16 -2.40
C LEU A 45 9.59 -5.16 -3.46
N ARG A 46 10.82 -4.81 -3.04
CA ARG A 46 11.98 -4.79 -3.92
C ARG A 46 12.30 -6.16 -4.51
N SER A 47 12.17 -7.22 -3.72
CA SER A 47 12.44 -8.58 -4.16
C SER A 47 11.44 -9.05 -5.22
N VAL A 48 10.15 -8.77 -5.01
CA VAL A 48 9.11 -9.07 -6.00
C VAL A 48 9.33 -8.28 -7.28
N CYS A 49 9.68 -6.99 -7.17
CA CYS A 49 9.93 -6.13 -8.31
C CYS A 49 11.23 -6.46 -9.08
N ALA A 50 12.26 -6.97 -8.41
CA ALA A 50 13.53 -7.31 -9.06
C ALA A 50 13.50 -8.67 -9.76
N ALA A 51 12.67 -9.61 -9.29
CA ALA A 51 12.63 -10.97 -9.81
C ALA A 51 11.74 -11.07 -11.06
N PRO A 52 12.30 -11.38 -12.26
CA PRO A 52 11.50 -11.59 -13.45
C PRO A 52 10.52 -12.76 -13.26
N LEU A 53 9.32 -12.64 -13.82
CA LEU A 53 8.26 -13.67 -13.74
C LEU A 53 7.80 -14.00 -12.31
N CYS A 54 8.19 -13.22 -11.30
CA CYS A 54 7.75 -13.42 -9.92
C CYS A 54 6.27 -13.09 -9.72
N ALA A 55 5.79 -12.02 -10.35
CA ALA A 55 4.39 -11.63 -10.35
C ALA A 55 4.03 -10.94 -11.67
N ASP A 56 2.93 -11.35 -12.30
CA ASP A 56 2.37 -10.59 -13.42
C ASP A 56 1.71 -9.30 -12.93
N SER A 57 0.96 -9.40 -11.83
CA SER A 57 0.26 -8.27 -11.20
C SER A 57 0.68 -8.14 -9.74
N LEU A 58 1.14 -6.96 -9.34
CA LEU A 58 1.44 -6.62 -7.97
C LEU A 58 0.41 -5.60 -7.45
N VAL A 59 -0.32 -5.96 -6.40
CA VAL A 59 -1.24 -5.02 -5.72
C VAL A 59 -0.67 -4.68 -4.36
N VAL A 60 -0.52 -3.38 -4.09
CA VAL A 60 -0.06 -2.86 -2.80
C VAL A 60 -1.16 -1.98 -2.24
N TYR A 61 -1.70 -2.38 -1.09
CA TYR A 61 -2.64 -1.57 -0.32
C TYR A 61 -1.93 -0.99 0.89
N LEU A 62 -1.89 0.34 0.97
CA LEU A 62 -1.32 1.08 2.08
C LEU A 62 -2.43 1.81 2.80
N THR A 63 -2.52 1.62 4.11
CA THR A 63 -3.48 2.34 4.94
C THR A 63 -2.88 2.69 6.29
N GLY A 64 -3.26 3.86 6.81
CA GLY A 64 -2.83 4.34 8.11
C GLY A 64 -2.87 5.86 8.20
N PRO A 65 -2.59 6.41 9.39
CA PRO A 65 -2.36 7.84 9.54
C PRO A 65 -1.21 8.29 8.64
N ALA A 66 -1.36 9.45 8.02
CA ALA A 66 -0.35 10.02 7.13
C ALA A 66 -0.14 11.50 7.42
N MET A 67 1.10 11.94 7.23
CA MET A 67 1.50 13.34 7.30
C MET A 67 1.03 14.10 6.04
N SER A 68 1.07 15.43 6.10
CA SER A 68 0.70 16.32 4.98
C SER A 68 1.58 16.19 3.73
N ASP A 69 2.71 15.49 3.80
CA ASP A 69 3.56 15.17 2.66
C ASP A 69 3.32 13.76 2.09
N GLY A 70 2.26 13.08 2.55
CA GLY A 70 1.92 11.71 2.18
C GLY A 70 2.75 10.64 2.87
N THR A 71 3.61 10.99 3.82
CA THR A 71 4.37 10.02 4.61
C THR A 71 3.43 9.24 5.51
N ILE A 72 3.41 7.92 5.35
CA ILE A 72 2.57 7.02 6.14
C ILE A 72 3.26 6.71 7.46
N MET A 73 2.54 6.85 8.57
CA MET A 73 2.99 6.45 9.89
C MET A 73 2.88 4.93 10.02
N LEU A 74 3.99 4.29 10.35
CA LEU A 74 4.04 2.89 10.72
C LEU A 74 3.75 2.75 12.22
N TRP A 75 4.14 1.62 12.81
CA TRP A 75 3.94 1.39 14.24
C TRP A 75 5.05 2.04 15.07
N ASP A 76 4.65 2.83 16.07
CA ASP A 76 5.50 3.34 17.15
C ASP A 76 5.87 2.17 18.09
N GLU A 77 7.07 1.61 17.90
CA GLU A 77 7.50 0.40 18.61
C GLU A 77 8.01 0.72 20.01
N ASP A 78 8.69 1.85 20.19
CA ASP A 78 9.27 2.26 21.47
C ASP A 78 8.29 3.06 22.36
N LYS A 79 7.14 3.47 21.81
CA LYS A 79 6.03 4.16 22.48
C LYS A 79 6.44 5.53 23.02
N ASP A 80 7.43 6.17 22.41
CA ASP A 80 7.88 7.50 22.80
C ASP A 80 7.00 8.61 22.21
N GLY A 81 6.10 8.27 21.28
CA GLY A 81 5.20 9.21 20.61
C GLY A 81 5.92 10.13 19.62
N LEU A 82 7.17 9.84 19.27
CA LEU A 82 7.96 10.52 18.26
C LEU A 82 7.90 9.72 16.95
N LEU A 83 8.19 10.40 15.84
CA LEU A 83 8.20 9.78 14.53
C LEU A 83 9.65 9.68 14.04
N ARG A 84 10.24 8.49 14.19
CA ARG A 84 11.59 8.22 13.75
C ARG A 84 11.63 7.67 12.32
N SER A 85 12.81 7.67 11.71
CA SER A 85 13.00 7.18 10.34
C SER A 85 12.61 5.71 10.14
N GLY A 86 12.59 4.90 11.21
CA GLY A 86 12.11 3.51 11.19
C GLY A 86 10.59 3.36 11.22
N GLU A 87 9.88 4.40 11.65
CA GLU A 87 8.44 4.36 12.00
C GLU A 87 7.59 5.13 11.00
N VAL A 88 8.18 5.56 9.90
CA VAL A 88 7.51 6.26 8.82
C VAL A 88 7.86 5.61 7.50
N TYR A 89 6.97 5.70 6.52
CA TYR A 89 7.24 5.27 5.15
C TYR A 89 6.87 6.37 4.17
N THR A 90 7.88 6.89 3.49
CA THR A 90 7.71 8.07 2.64
C THR A 90 7.32 7.71 1.20
N PRO A 91 6.63 8.61 0.48
CA PRO A 91 6.39 8.43 -0.96
C PRO A 91 7.67 8.18 -1.78
N ARG A 92 8.80 8.78 -1.38
CA ARG A 92 10.10 8.57 -2.06
C ARG A 92 10.64 7.17 -1.84
N GLU A 93 10.49 6.62 -0.63
CA GLU A 93 10.86 5.24 -0.35
C GLU A 93 9.98 4.28 -1.13
N LEU A 94 8.67 4.52 -1.19
CA LEU A 94 7.74 3.74 -2.02
C LEU A 94 8.14 3.73 -3.50
N ALA A 95 8.40 4.90 -4.07
CA ALA A 95 8.85 5.00 -5.45
C ALA A 95 10.18 4.27 -5.67
N LYS A 96 11.14 4.42 -4.76
CA LYS A 96 12.42 3.70 -4.84
C LYS A 96 12.25 2.18 -4.74
N ASP A 97 11.32 1.71 -3.91
CA ASP A 97 11.10 0.29 -3.71
C ASP A 97 10.37 -0.38 -4.90
N LEU A 98 9.66 0.41 -5.72
CA LEU A 98 8.96 -0.01 -6.95
C LEU A 98 9.70 0.33 -8.24
N GLU A 99 10.95 0.80 -8.13
CA GLU A 99 11.73 1.25 -9.28
C GLU A 99 11.98 0.12 -10.29
N ASN A 100 11.65 0.35 -11.57
CA ASN A 100 11.83 -0.62 -12.66
C ASN A 100 11.22 -2.00 -12.36
N CYS A 101 10.07 -2.01 -11.67
CA CYS A 101 9.42 -3.25 -11.27
C CYS A 101 9.15 -4.17 -12.47
N ALA A 102 9.61 -5.42 -12.40
CA ALA A 102 9.46 -6.42 -13.45
C ALA A 102 8.03 -6.94 -13.64
N ALA A 103 7.13 -6.66 -12.69
CA ALA A 103 5.72 -6.99 -12.82
C ALA A 103 5.10 -6.28 -14.04
N ARG A 104 4.16 -6.94 -14.72
CA ARG A 104 3.48 -6.32 -15.88
C ARG A 104 2.64 -5.12 -15.46
N GLN A 105 2.03 -5.17 -14.28
CA GLN A 105 1.24 -4.09 -13.70
C GLN A 105 1.43 -4.01 -12.19
N VAL A 106 1.58 -2.80 -11.68
CA VAL A 106 1.58 -2.49 -10.24
C VAL A 106 0.39 -1.59 -9.94
N THR A 107 -0.48 -2.02 -9.04
CA THR A 107 -1.63 -1.23 -8.58
C THR A 107 -1.39 -0.81 -7.13
N LEU A 108 -1.27 0.51 -6.92
CA LEU A 108 -1.18 1.14 -5.62
C LEU A 108 -2.56 1.63 -5.19
N LEU A 109 -3.04 1.12 -4.06
CA LEU A 109 -4.24 1.59 -3.38
C LEU A 109 -3.80 2.26 -2.08
N VAL A 110 -3.96 3.58 -1.97
CA VAL A 110 -3.45 4.35 -0.81
C VAL A 110 -4.62 5.02 -0.11
N ASP A 111 -4.85 4.59 1.13
CA ASP A 111 -6.01 4.94 1.95
C ASP A 111 -5.58 5.62 3.25
N GLY A 112 -5.56 6.95 3.22
CA GLY A 112 -5.10 7.80 4.31
C GLY A 112 -5.24 9.28 3.97
N SER A 113 -5.12 10.14 4.98
CA SER A 113 -5.11 11.59 4.78
C SER A 113 -3.98 12.02 3.85
N TYR A 114 -4.21 13.04 3.03
CA TYR A 114 -3.22 13.56 2.09
C TYR A 114 -2.69 12.52 1.07
N SER A 115 -3.46 11.45 0.82
CA SER A 115 -2.98 10.29 0.04
C SER A 115 -2.52 10.63 -1.39
N ALA A 116 -3.03 11.69 -2.03
CA ALA A 116 -2.57 12.12 -3.35
C ALA A 116 -1.11 12.62 -3.40
N GLU A 117 -0.52 12.98 -2.25
CA GLU A 117 0.90 13.32 -2.14
C GLU A 117 1.80 12.17 -2.58
N VAL A 118 1.33 10.92 -2.41
CA VAL A 118 2.04 9.71 -2.83
C VAL A 118 2.32 9.69 -4.33
N ILE A 119 1.53 10.42 -5.14
CA ILE A 119 1.61 10.43 -6.61
C ILE A 119 2.82 11.26 -7.08
N LYS A 120 3.28 12.24 -6.29
CA LYS A 120 4.32 13.20 -6.71
C LYS A 120 5.60 12.54 -7.26
N PRO A 121 6.16 11.49 -6.64
CA PRO A 121 7.34 10.77 -7.16
C PRO A 121 7.08 9.98 -8.45
N PHE A 122 5.82 9.65 -8.77
CA PHE A 122 5.44 8.84 -9.93
C PHE A 122 5.19 9.69 -11.18
N LYS A 123 4.57 10.88 -11.06
CA LYS A 123 4.11 11.74 -12.20
C LYS A 123 5.11 11.94 -13.34
N LYS A 124 6.41 11.99 -13.05
CA LYS A 124 7.47 12.25 -14.05
C LYS A 124 8.49 11.12 -14.15
N SER A 125 8.26 10.01 -13.45
CA SER A 125 9.24 8.93 -13.40
C SER A 125 9.11 8.03 -14.62
N LYS A 126 10.18 7.92 -15.40
CA LYS A 126 10.30 6.92 -16.48
C LYS A 126 10.48 5.50 -15.96
N LYS A 127 10.70 5.33 -14.65
CA LYS A 127 11.01 4.06 -13.99
C LYS A 127 9.75 3.36 -13.42
N HIS A 128 8.57 3.99 -13.56
CA HIS A 128 7.30 3.53 -12.97
C HIS A 128 6.16 3.47 -13.99
N LYS A 129 6.45 3.19 -15.26
CA LYS A 129 5.45 3.23 -16.36
C LYS A 129 4.30 2.23 -16.21
N ASN A 130 4.51 1.18 -15.42
CA ASN A 130 3.56 0.11 -15.13
C ASN A 130 2.83 0.31 -13.78
N VAL A 131 3.03 1.45 -13.10
CA VAL A 131 2.42 1.75 -11.81
C VAL A 131 1.16 2.59 -12.00
N GLN A 132 0.05 2.17 -11.41
CA GLN A 132 -1.21 2.91 -11.34
C GLN A 132 -1.54 3.21 -9.90
N VAL A 133 -1.92 4.45 -9.60
CA VAL A 133 -2.17 4.91 -8.22
C VAL A 133 -3.62 5.34 -8.06
N PHE A 134 -4.25 4.81 -7.02
CA PHE A 134 -5.58 5.17 -6.56
C PHE A 134 -5.51 5.63 -5.11
N THR A 135 -6.13 6.76 -4.81
CA THR A 135 -6.02 7.43 -3.52
C THR A 135 -7.40 7.69 -2.92
N SER A 136 -7.51 7.63 -1.60
CA SER A 136 -8.77 7.88 -0.87
C SER A 136 -9.16 9.35 -0.79
N GLY A 137 -8.20 10.27 -0.95
CA GLY A 137 -8.41 11.71 -0.88
C GLY A 137 -7.32 12.49 -1.63
N ASP A 138 -7.55 13.79 -1.83
CA ASP A 138 -6.61 14.70 -2.50
C ASP A 138 -5.41 15.08 -1.59
N SER A 139 -4.53 15.96 -2.07
CA SER A 139 -3.30 16.38 -1.38
C SER A 139 -3.54 17.28 -0.16
N GLU A 140 -4.77 17.76 0.01
CA GLU A 140 -5.16 18.65 1.11
C GLU A 140 -6.33 18.09 1.94
N ASP A 141 -6.82 16.89 1.60
CA ASP A 141 -8.02 16.31 2.18
C ASP A 141 -7.71 15.17 3.17
N TYR A 142 -8.60 15.00 4.14
CA TYR A 142 -8.61 13.87 5.05
C TYR A 142 -9.37 12.68 4.44
N SER A 143 -8.90 11.46 4.68
CA SER A 143 -9.65 10.25 4.35
C SER A 143 -10.64 9.91 5.46
N TRP A 144 -11.88 9.53 5.12
CA TRP A 144 -12.89 9.18 6.12
C TRP A 144 -13.07 7.67 6.30
N ARG A 145 -12.84 7.21 7.54
CA ARG A 145 -13.14 5.85 8.03
C ARG A 145 -12.66 4.74 7.08
N THR A 146 -13.59 4.07 6.41
CA THR A 146 -13.34 2.86 5.59
C THR A 146 -14.04 2.96 4.24
N GLU A 147 -14.38 4.16 3.77
CA GLU A 147 -15.18 4.33 2.55
C GLU A 147 -14.43 3.84 1.31
N PHE A 148 -13.15 4.21 1.18
CA PHE A 148 -12.30 3.76 0.09
C PHE A 148 -12.07 2.25 0.13
N ALA A 149 -11.67 1.70 1.29
CA ALA A 149 -11.56 0.25 1.48
C ALA A 149 -12.87 -0.49 1.17
N SER A 150 -14.02 0.06 1.59
CA SER A 150 -15.34 -0.53 1.33
C SER A 150 -15.68 -0.52 -0.16
N HIS A 151 -15.38 0.59 -0.85
CA HIS A 151 -15.57 0.70 -2.29
C HIS A 151 -14.81 -0.42 -3.02
N TRP A 152 -13.51 -0.60 -2.75
CA TRP A 152 -12.70 -1.63 -3.41
C TRP A 152 -13.03 -3.07 -3.00
N THR A 153 -13.55 -3.29 -1.79
CA THR A 153 -13.87 -4.63 -1.30
C THR A 153 -15.26 -5.12 -1.74
N HIS A 154 -16.20 -4.21 -1.96
CA HIS A 154 -17.56 -4.51 -2.42
C HIS A 154 -17.78 -4.18 -3.91
N TYR A 155 -16.74 -3.71 -4.61
CA TYR A 155 -16.82 -3.36 -6.02
C TYR A 155 -17.24 -4.57 -6.87
N SER A 156 -18.39 -4.47 -7.55
CA SER A 156 -18.78 -5.46 -8.53
C SER A 156 -17.94 -5.25 -9.79
N HIS A 157 -17.30 -6.31 -10.31
CA HIS A 157 -16.46 -6.26 -11.51
C HIS A 157 -17.22 -5.85 -12.79
N MET A 158 -18.54 -5.63 -12.71
CA MET A 158 -19.36 -5.15 -13.81
C MET A 158 -19.39 -3.62 -13.83
N HIS A 159 -18.64 -3.05 -14.76
CA HIS A 159 -18.84 -1.71 -15.35
C HIS A 159 -19.08 -0.54 -14.37
N SER A 160 -18.02 -0.04 -13.76
CA SER A 160 -17.96 1.40 -13.47
C SER A 160 -16.57 1.96 -13.73
N CYS A 161 -16.51 3.22 -14.13
CA CYS A 161 -15.26 3.95 -14.34
C CYS A 161 -14.87 4.58 -13.00
N THR A 162 -13.68 4.27 -12.49
CA THR A 162 -13.12 5.00 -11.34
C THR A 162 -12.75 6.41 -11.83
N THR A 163 -13.36 7.44 -11.25
CA THR A 163 -13.24 8.84 -11.72
C THR A 163 -11.88 9.48 -11.41
N GLN A 164 -11.05 8.85 -10.58
CA GLN A 164 -9.74 9.36 -10.17
C GLN A 164 -8.69 8.27 -10.36
N VAL A 165 -8.21 8.13 -11.60
CA VAL A 165 -7.00 7.35 -11.92
C VAL A 165 -5.88 8.34 -12.17
N TYR A 166 -4.87 8.36 -11.31
CA TYR A 166 -3.69 9.17 -11.52
C TYR A 166 -2.61 8.29 -12.16
N GLN A 167 -2.26 8.61 -13.42
CA GLN A 167 -1.16 8.03 -14.18
C GLN A 167 0.12 8.86 -14.04
#